data_AF-A0A660T796-F1
#
_entry.id   AF-A0A660T796-F1
#
_cell.length_a   1.000
_cell.length_b   1.000
_cell.length_c   1.000
_cell.angle_alpha   90.00
_cell.angle_beta   90.00
_cell.angle_gamma   90.00
#
_symmetry.space_group_name_H-M   'P 1'
#
loop_
_entity.id
_entity.type
_entity.pdbx_description
1 polymer ?
#
loop_
_entity_poly.entity_id
_entity_poly.type
_entity_poly.pdbx_seq_one_letter_code
_entity_poly.pdbx_strand_id
1 'polypeptide(L)'
;VKQFNKENPQYNLVATPVDHEAFKTSIRVMLAGGNPPNLFSYWAGARVQFIVDAGQLAPIDDVYETNKLNDLFPPAVKQGCTYNGHKYFLPLTQHFVAFFYNKAIFKKAGGDIECGTGLFTIRAAEKGAKVKGIDINPLMLEIAEKCLKSSRI
;
A
#
# COMPACT_ATOMS: atom_id res chain seq x y z
N VAL A 1 -22.34 -6.43 2.96
CA VAL A 1 -22.99 -7.73 2.66
C VAL A 1 -24.49 -7.68 2.91
N LYS A 2 -24.98 -7.57 4.15
CA LYS A 2 -26.43 -7.54 4.43
C LYS A 2 -27.19 -6.50 3.59
N GLN A 3 -26.68 -5.27 3.53
CA GLN A 3 -27.28 -4.20 2.73
C GLN A 3 -27.31 -4.54 1.23
N PHE A 4 -26.17 -4.96 0.68
CA PHE A 4 -26.06 -5.35 -0.73
C PHE A 4 -27.07 -6.44 -1.11
N ASN A 5 -27.17 -7.52 -0.32
CA ASN A 5 -28.12 -8.62 -0.60
C ASN A 5 -29.58 -8.18 -0.48
N LYS A 6 -29.88 -7.19 0.37
CA LYS A 6 -31.23 -6.63 0.49
C LYS A 6 -31.60 -5.81 -0.76
N GLU A 7 -30.65 -5.04 -1.29
CA GLU A 7 -30.87 -4.17 -2.46
C GLU A 7 -30.76 -4.91 -3.79
N ASN A 8 -30.07 -6.05 -3.82
CA ASN A 8 -29.80 -6.81 -5.04
C ASN A 8 -30.17 -8.29 -4.85
N PRO A 9 -31.47 -8.62 -4.75
CA PRO A 9 -31.94 -9.98 -4.43
C PRO A 9 -31.59 -11.05 -5.48
N GLN A 10 -31.22 -10.64 -6.70
CA GLN A 10 -30.73 -11.52 -7.76
C GLN A 10 -29.30 -12.04 -7.51
N TYR A 11 -28.56 -11.45 -6.57
CA TYR A 11 -27.21 -11.85 -6.20
C TYR A 11 -27.15 -12.34 -4.76
N ASN A 12 -26.23 -13.27 -4.48
CA ASN A 12 -25.97 -13.75 -3.13
C ASN A 12 -24.50 -13.50 -2.75
N LEU A 13 -24.22 -12.36 -2.11
CA LEU A 13 -22.89 -12.08 -1.59
C LEU A 13 -22.69 -12.82 -0.26
N VAL A 14 -21.68 -13.67 -0.20
CA VAL A 14 -21.28 -14.42 1.00
C VAL A 14 -19.94 -13.88 1.51
N ALA A 15 -19.86 -13.58 2.81
CA ALA A 15 -18.62 -13.17 3.43
C ALA A 15 -17.88 -14.40 3.97
N THR A 16 -16.62 -14.57 3.56
CA THR A 16 -15.74 -15.61 4.10
C THR A 16 -14.58 -14.93 4.84
N PRO A 17 -14.76 -14.54 6.11
CA PRO A 17 -13.69 -13.92 6.86
C PRO A 17 -12.56 -14.92 7.08
N VAL A 18 -11.34 -14.48 6.79
CA VAL A 18 -10.11 -15.23 7.03
C VAL A 18 -9.22 -14.39 7.94
N ASP A 19 -8.48 -15.03 8.84
CA ASP A 19 -7.46 -14.35 9.65
C ASP A 19 -6.47 -13.58 8.75
N HIS A 20 -6.02 -12.42 9.23
CA HIS A 20 -5.22 -11.49 8.45
C HIS A 20 -3.90 -12.09 7.95
N GLU A 21 -3.19 -12.85 8.80
CA GLU A 21 -1.92 -13.46 8.40
C GLU A 21 -2.16 -14.73 7.58
N ALA A 22 -3.16 -15.54 7.97
CA ALA A 22 -3.55 -16.73 7.21
C ALA A 22 -4.00 -16.40 5.78
N PHE A 23 -4.64 -15.25 5.58
CA PHE A 23 -5.13 -14.84 4.26
C PHE A 23 -4.00 -14.59 3.25
N LYS A 24 -2.85 -14.07 3.72
CA LYS A 24 -1.69 -13.74 2.85
C LYS A 24 -1.13 -14.98 2.13
N THR A 25 -1.21 -16.15 2.76
CA THR A 25 -0.79 -17.42 2.19
C THR A 25 -1.94 -18.11 1.45
N SER A 26 -3.13 -18.15 2.04
CA SER A 26 -4.26 -18.90 1.48
C SER A 26 -4.72 -18.38 0.12
N ILE A 27 -4.68 -17.05 -0.12
CA ILE A 27 -5.09 -16.49 -1.40
C ILE A 27 -4.23 -17.01 -2.56
N ARG A 28 -2.92 -17.16 -2.35
CA ARG A 28 -2.01 -17.69 -3.38
C ARG A 28 -2.30 -19.16 -3.68
N VAL A 29 -2.62 -19.93 -2.65
CA VAL A 29 -3.01 -21.34 -2.79
C VAL A 29 -4.34 -21.46 -3.56
N MET A 30 -5.34 -20.65 -3.23
CA MET A 30 -6.64 -20.64 -3.92
C MET A 30 -6.50 -20.26 -5.39
N LEU A 31 -5.70 -19.24 -5.71
CA LEU A 31 -5.44 -18.80 -7.09
C LEU A 31 -4.68 -19.87 -7.89
N ALA A 32 -3.64 -20.47 -7.31
CA ALA A 32 -2.87 -21.53 -7.98
C ALA A 32 -3.67 -22.84 -8.12
N GLY A 33 -4.55 -23.14 -7.16
CA GLY A 33 -5.40 -24.33 -7.16
C GLY A 33 -6.65 -24.23 -8.03
N GLY A 34 -6.85 -23.11 -8.75
CA GLY A 34 -8.00 -22.92 -9.65
C GLY A 34 -9.34 -22.76 -8.93
N ASN A 35 -9.33 -22.36 -7.65
CA ASN A 35 -10.54 -22.09 -6.87
C ASN A 35 -10.50 -20.67 -6.26
N PRO A 36 -10.40 -19.61 -7.09
CA PRO A 36 -10.31 -18.25 -6.59
C PRO A 36 -11.66 -17.75 -6.04
N PRO A 37 -11.65 -16.86 -5.03
CA PRO A 37 -12.83 -16.09 -4.69
C PRO A 37 -13.21 -15.14 -5.84
N ASN A 38 -14.49 -14.81 -5.99
CA ASN A 38 -14.92 -13.82 -6.99
C ASN A 38 -14.36 -12.42 -6.72
N LEU A 39 -14.28 -12.05 -5.43
CA LEU A 39 -13.81 -10.75 -4.96
C LEU A 39 -13.04 -10.97 -3.65
N PHE A 40 -11.94 -10.22 -3.46
CA PHE A 40 -11.21 -10.22 -2.21
C PHE A 40 -10.52 -8.87 -1.97
N SER A 41 -10.30 -8.52 -0.71
CA SER A 41 -9.46 -7.37 -0.36
C SER A 41 -8.00 -7.81 -0.34
N TYR A 42 -7.09 -6.94 -0.82
CA TYR A 42 -5.66 -7.25 -0.82
C TYR A 42 -4.82 -5.97 -0.62
N TRP A 43 -3.53 -6.14 -0.34
CA TRP A 43 -2.60 -5.02 -0.20
C TRP A 43 -2.00 -4.65 -1.54
N ALA A 44 -2.03 -3.34 -1.84
CA ALA A 44 -1.26 -2.77 -2.93
C ALA A 44 0.25 -2.95 -2.72
N GLY A 45 1.02 -2.84 -3.81
CA GLY A 45 2.48 -2.93 -3.82
C GLY A 45 2.99 -4.23 -4.44
N ALA A 46 4.24 -4.60 -4.14
CA ALA A 46 4.93 -5.70 -4.84
C ALA A 46 4.20 -7.05 -4.77
N ARG A 47 3.44 -7.32 -3.69
CA ARG A 47 2.75 -8.61 -3.53
C ARG A 47 1.70 -8.86 -4.59
N VAL A 48 0.96 -7.82 -4.99
CA VAL A 48 -0.10 -7.97 -6.00
C VAL A 48 0.43 -7.88 -7.42
N GLN A 49 1.54 -7.18 -7.65
CA GLN A 49 2.21 -7.18 -8.95
C GLN A 49 2.46 -8.61 -9.43
N PHE A 50 2.93 -9.52 -8.57
CA PHE A 50 3.10 -10.93 -8.92
C PHE A 50 1.80 -11.64 -9.36
N ILE A 51 0.65 -11.27 -8.78
CA ILE A 51 -0.65 -11.86 -9.12
C ILE A 51 -1.15 -11.30 -10.47
N VAL A 52 -0.92 -10.00 -10.71
CA VAL A 52 -1.20 -9.33 -11.98
C VAL A 52 -0.36 -9.93 -13.11
N ASP A 53 0.95 -10.05 -12.90
CA ASP A 53 1.87 -10.59 -13.90
C ASP A 53 1.60 -12.06 -14.22
N ALA A 54 1.05 -12.81 -13.26
CA ALA A 54 0.60 -14.18 -13.46
C ALA A 54 -0.76 -14.29 -14.17
N GLY A 55 -1.42 -13.18 -14.51
CA GLY A 55 -2.73 -13.16 -15.16
C GLY A 55 -3.88 -13.65 -14.28
N GLN A 56 -3.70 -13.64 -12.96
CA GLN A 56 -4.66 -14.17 -11.99
C GLN A 56 -5.64 -13.11 -11.46
N LEU A 57 -5.58 -11.89 -12.00
CA LEU A 57 -6.52 -10.80 -11.73
C LEU A 57 -7.03 -10.21 -13.03
N ALA A 58 -8.33 -9.89 -13.05
CA ALA A 58 -8.93 -9.14 -14.14
C ALA A 58 -8.73 -7.64 -13.91
N PRO A 59 -8.36 -6.86 -14.95
CA PRO A 59 -8.41 -5.40 -14.86
C PRO A 59 -9.86 -4.93 -14.72
N ILE A 60 -10.04 -3.78 -14.08
CA ILE A 60 -11.33 -3.15 -13.78
C ILE A 60 -11.39 -1.71 -14.30
N ASP A 61 -10.72 -1.44 -15.43
CA ASP A 61 -10.70 -0.13 -16.06
C ASP A 61 -12.12 0.33 -16.45
N ASP A 62 -12.94 -0.60 -16.93
CA ASP A 62 -14.36 -0.40 -17.27
C ASP A 62 -15.17 0.12 -16.07
N VAL A 63 -14.92 -0.42 -14.87
CA VAL A 63 -15.56 0.03 -13.62
C VAL A 63 -15.15 1.48 -13.31
N TYR A 64 -13.87 1.82 -13.51
CA TYR A 64 -13.37 3.18 -13.30
C TYR A 64 -13.98 4.18 -14.27
N GLU A 65 -14.06 3.83 -15.56
CA GLU A 65 -14.61 4.68 -16.61
C GLU A 65 -16.12 4.89 -16.43
N THR A 66 -16.87 3.79 -16.26
CA THR A 66 -18.34 3.81 -16.12
C THR A 66 -18.78 4.65 -14.93
N ASN A 67 -18.04 4.59 -13.82
CA ASN A 67 -18.41 5.23 -12.56
C ASN A 67 -17.60 6.52 -12.26
N LYS A 68 -16.78 6.99 -13.21
CA LYS A 68 -15.93 8.19 -13.06
C LYS A 68 -15.06 8.18 -11.80
N LEU A 69 -14.50 7.02 -11.45
CA LEU A 69 -13.78 6.82 -10.18
C LEU A 69 -12.41 7.50 -10.16
N ASN A 70 -11.87 7.89 -11.33
CA ASN A 70 -10.57 8.56 -11.43
C ASN A 70 -10.51 9.91 -10.69
N ASP A 71 -11.65 10.55 -10.45
CA ASP A 71 -11.72 11.86 -9.79
C ASP A 71 -11.93 11.75 -8.27
N LEU A 72 -12.27 10.56 -7.77
CA LEU A 72 -12.60 10.35 -6.36
C LEU A 72 -11.36 10.17 -5.47
N PHE A 73 -10.21 9.85 -6.06
CA PHE A 73 -9.03 9.43 -5.30
C PHE A 73 -7.79 10.31 -5.58
N PRO A 74 -7.01 10.66 -4.53
CA PRO A 74 -5.74 11.35 -4.70
C PRO A 74 -4.76 10.57 -5.60
N PRO A 75 -3.81 11.25 -6.27
CA PRO A 75 -2.84 10.60 -7.18
C PRO A 75 -2.09 9.41 -6.56
N ALA A 76 -1.68 9.53 -5.30
CA ALA A 76 -0.96 8.45 -4.60
C ALA A 76 -1.80 7.17 -4.46
N VAL A 77 -3.10 7.31 -4.20
CA VAL A 77 -4.03 6.17 -4.11
C VAL A 77 -4.21 5.53 -5.48
N LYS A 78 -4.42 6.36 -6.51
CA LYS A 78 -4.58 5.88 -7.89
C LYS A 78 -3.35 5.12 -8.38
N GLN A 79 -2.15 5.57 -8.00
CA GLN A 79 -0.92 4.87 -8.32
C GLN A 79 -0.88 3.47 -7.68
N GLY A 80 -1.28 3.36 -6.41
CA GLY A 80 -1.37 2.06 -5.72
C GLY A 80 -2.38 1.08 -6.32
N CYS A 81 -3.31 1.55 -7.16
CA CYS A 81 -4.31 0.72 -7.85
C CYS A 81 -3.92 0.33 -9.28
N THR A 82 -2.82 0.88 -9.81
CA THR A 82 -2.43 0.72 -11.22
C THR A 82 -1.23 -0.20 -11.34
N TYR A 83 -1.35 -1.23 -12.17
CA TYR A 83 -0.30 -2.20 -12.46
C TYR A 83 -0.30 -2.45 -13.97
N ASN A 84 0.88 -2.47 -14.61
CA ASN A 84 1.01 -2.69 -16.06
C ASN A 84 0.09 -1.81 -16.92
N GLY A 85 -0.18 -0.57 -16.48
CA GLY A 85 -1.05 0.38 -17.19
C GLY A 85 -2.55 0.27 -16.90
N HIS A 86 -2.99 -0.77 -16.19
CA HIS A 86 -4.41 -1.06 -15.92
C HIS A 86 -4.77 -0.92 -14.44
N LYS A 87 -6.04 -0.64 -14.14
CA LYS A 87 -6.57 -0.62 -12.77
C LYS A 87 -6.94 -2.03 -12.32
N TYR A 88 -6.48 -2.42 -11.13
CA TYR A 88 -6.79 -3.73 -10.54
C TYR A 88 -7.43 -3.65 -9.15
N PHE A 89 -7.54 -2.45 -8.58
CA PHE A 89 -8.06 -2.23 -7.23
C PHE A 89 -9.13 -1.16 -7.20
N LEU A 90 -10.17 -1.42 -6.43
CA LEU A 90 -11.07 -0.40 -5.91
C LEU A 90 -10.63 -0.03 -4.49
N PRO A 91 -10.19 1.21 -4.22
CA PRO A 91 -9.78 1.63 -2.88
C PRO A 91 -10.91 1.46 -1.87
N LEU A 92 -10.67 0.66 -0.83
CA LEU A 92 -11.61 0.47 0.28
C LEU A 92 -11.15 1.25 1.52
N THR A 93 -9.89 1.04 1.91
CA THR A 93 -9.27 1.71 3.05
C THR A 93 -7.82 2.05 2.71
N GLN A 94 -7.30 3.10 3.35
CA GLN A 94 -5.89 3.44 3.32
C GLN A 94 -5.36 3.44 4.75
N HIS A 95 -4.22 2.78 4.95
CA HIS A 95 -3.54 2.72 6.23
C HIS A 95 -2.22 3.50 6.13
N PHE A 96 -1.97 4.36 7.11
CA PHE A 96 -0.69 5.05 7.24
C PHE A 96 0.13 4.35 8.31
N VAL A 97 1.37 4.02 7.98
CA VAL A 97 2.36 3.60 8.97
C VAL A 97 3.15 4.84 9.37
N ALA A 98 3.14 5.14 10.66
CA ALA A 98 3.85 6.29 11.22
C ALA A 98 4.83 5.83 12.29
N PHE A 99 5.99 6.48 12.35
CA PHE A 99 6.97 6.28 13.41
C PHE A 99 6.73 7.29 14.52
N PHE A 100 6.27 6.80 15.68
CA PHE A 100 6.12 7.61 16.88
C PHE A 100 7.40 7.55 17.71
N TYR A 101 7.92 8.71 18.14
CA TYR A 101 9.14 8.79 18.92
C TYR A 101 9.08 9.86 20.00
N ASN A 102 9.88 9.69 21.05
CA ASN A 102 10.02 10.68 22.11
C ASN A 102 11.08 11.71 21.73
N LYS A 103 10.63 12.94 21.44
CA LYS A 103 11.51 14.05 21.05
C LYS A 103 12.58 14.38 22.09
N ALA A 104 12.26 14.31 23.38
CA ALA A 104 13.22 14.64 24.44
C ALA A 104 14.34 13.60 24.54
N ILE A 105 14.01 12.31 24.37
CA ILE A 105 15.02 11.22 24.35
C ILE A 105 15.92 11.37 23.13
N PHE A 106 15.34 11.62 21.95
CA PHE A 106 16.11 11.81 20.73
C PHE A 106 17.05 13.01 20.83
N LYS A 107 16.56 14.16 21.31
CA LYS A 107 17.37 15.36 21.52
C LYS A 107 18.52 15.13 22.50
N LYS A 108 18.27 14.38 23.61
CA LYS A 108 19.32 14.00 24.57
C LYS A 108 20.38 13.07 23.96
N ALA A 109 19.98 12.20 23.02
CA ALA A 109 20.89 11.34 22.28
C ALA A 109 21.61 12.05 21.12
N GLY A 110 21.48 13.37 21.00
CA GLY A 110 22.09 14.16 19.93
C GLY A 110 21.44 13.95 18.55
N GLY A 111 20.21 13.43 18.51
CA GLY A 111 19.45 13.20 17.29
C GLY A 111 18.18 14.05 17.20
N ASP A 112 17.83 14.48 15.99
CA ASP A 112 16.49 14.94 15.66
C ASP A 112 16.08 14.30 14.32
N ILE A 113 14.83 13.85 14.27
CA ILE A 113 14.26 13.21 13.09
C ILE A 113 13.79 14.27 12.07
N GLU A 114 13.54 15.51 12.49
CA GLU A 114 13.14 16.68 11.65
C GLU A 114 12.42 16.31 10.34
N CYS A 115 13.18 16.11 9.26
CA CYS A 115 12.70 15.73 7.92
C CYS A 115 12.29 14.26 7.75
N GLY A 116 11.82 13.63 8.82
CA GLY A 116 11.31 12.27 8.82
C GLY A 116 12.39 11.18 8.89
N THR A 117 11.91 9.94 8.94
CA THR A 117 12.74 8.75 9.10
C THR A 117 13.68 8.50 7.93
N GLY A 118 13.38 9.04 6.74
CA GLY A 118 14.26 8.97 5.57
C GLY A 118 15.60 9.67 5.82
N LEU A 119 15.58 10.92 6.27
CA LEU A 119 16.80 11.67 6.59
C LEU A 119 17.60 11.01 7.72
N PHE A 120 16.89 10.56 8.77
CA PHE A 120 17.52 9.83 9.86
C PHE A 120 18.23 8.55 9.37
N THR A 121 17.59 7.80 8.48
CA THR A 121 18.15 6.59 7.87
C THR A 121 19.41 6.90 7.07
N ILE A 122 19.42 7.97 6.27
CA ILE A 122 20.59 8.39 5.50
C ILE A 122 21.73 8.80 6.45
N ARG A 123 21.47 9.64 7.45
CA ARG A 123 22.48 10.06 8.45
C ARG A 123 23.04 8.87 9.24
N ALA A 124 22.22 7.88 9.55
CA ALA A 124 22.68 6.66 10.21
C ALA A 124 23.58 5.82 9.30
N ALA A 125 23.22 5.68 8.02
CA ALA A 125 24.03 5.00 7.01
C ALA A 125 25.40 5.68 6.80
N GLU A 126 25.43 7.02 6.70
CA GLU A 126 26.67 7.80 6.60
C GLU A 126 27.61 7.56 7.80
N LYS A 127 27.05 7.24 8.98
CA LYS A 127 27.81 6.88 10.19
C LYS A 127 28.16 5.38 10.28
N GLY A 128 27.95 4.61 9.21
CA GLY A 128 28.31 3.20 9.13
C GLY A 128 27.25 2.22 9.63
N ALA A 129 26.03 2.67 9.96
CA ALA A 129 24.96 1.77 10.34
C ALA A 129 24.43 0.98 9.14
N LYS A 130 24.22 -0.33 9.31
CA LYS A 130 23.46 -1.14 8.35
C LYS A 130 21.98 -0.88 8.56
N VAL A 131 21.37 -0.11 7.67
CA VAL A 131 19.93 0.19 7.69
C VAL A 131 19.21 -0.59 6.59
N LYS A 132 18.09 -1.23 6.94
CA LYS A 132 17.13 -1.77 5.97
C LYS A 132 15.95 -0.82 5.90
N GLY A 133 15.73 -0.21 4.73
CA GLY A 133 14.54 0.58 4.48
C GLY A 133 13.32 -0.33 4.31
N ILE A 134 12.29 -0.11 5.13
CA ILE A 134 10.96 -0.66 4.91
C ILE A 134 10.07 0.50 4.44
N ASP A 135 9.33 0.29 3.35
CA ASP A 135 8.29 1.20 2.85
C ASP A 135 8.73 2.64 2.53
N ILE A 136 9.96 2.83 2.02
CA ILE A 136 10.37 4.14 1.51
C ILE A 136 9.77 4.34 0.12
N ASN A 137 8.80 5.25 -0.02
CA ASN A 137 8.29 5.67 -1.31
C ASN A 137 9.20 6.77 -1.93
N PRO A 138 9.17 6.97 -3.26
CA PRO A 138 10.00 7.97 -3.93
C PRO A 138 9.83 9.41 -3.39
N LEU A 139 8.62 9.77 -2.96
CA LEU A 139 8.35 11.08 -2.36
C LEU A 139 9.09 11.28 -1.04
N MET A 140 9.17 10.26 -0.19
CA MET A 140 9.93 10.32 1.07
C MET A 140 11.44 10.44 0.84
N LEU A 141 11.97 9.83 -0.23
CA LEU A 141 13.37 10.03 -0.64
C LEU A 141 13.59 11.47 -1.10
N GLU A 142 12.71 12.00 -1.95
CA GLU A 142 12.83 13.37 -2.46
C GLU A 142 12.81 14.41 -1.32
N ILE A 143 11.93 14.23 -0.33
CA ILE A 143 11.87 15.07 0.87
C ILE A 143 13.17 14.97 1.67
N ALA A 144 13.69 13.75 1.88
CA ALA A 144 14.94 13.54 2.62
C ALA A 144 16.14 14.19 1.91
N GLU A 145 16.22 14.08 0.58
CA GLU A 145 17.27 14.69 -0.23
C GLU A 145 17.21 16.21 -0.23
N LYS A 146 16.01 16.81 -0.33
CA LYS A 146 15.83 18.26 -0.23
C LYS A 146 16.33 18.79 1.11
N CYS A 147 16.02 18.09 2.21
CA CYS A 147 16.48 18.46 3.53
C CYS A 147 17.99 18.27 3.76
N LEU A 148 18.63 17.28 3.13
CA LEU A 148 20.09 17.14 3.15
C LEU A 148 20.77 18.34 2.50
N LYS A 149 20.23 18.81 1.37
CA LYS A 149 20.78 19.96 0.66
C LYS A 149 20.64 21.25 1.46
N SER A 150 19.51 21.46 2.15
CA SER A 150 19.28 22.67 2.97
C SER A 150 20.08 22.70 4.28
N SER A 151 20.54 21.56 4.79
CA SER A 151 21.32 21.47 6.05
C SER A 151 22.83 21.53 5.87
N ARG A 152 23.32 21.60 4.62
CA ARG A 152 24.75 21.76 4.27
C ARG A 152 25.13 23.21 3.94
N ILE A 153 24.21 24.17 4.10
CA ILE A 153 24.43 25.62 3.94
C ILE A 153 24.51 26.26 5.32
#